data_AF-A0A962JM92-F1
#
_entry.id   AF-A0A962JM92-F1
#
_cell.length_a   1.000
_cell.length_b   1.000
_cell.length_c   1.000
_cell.angle_alpha   90.00
_cell.angle_beta   90.00
_cell.angle_gamma   90.00
#
_symmetry.space_group_name_H-M   'P 1'
#
loop_
_entity.id
_entity.type
_entity.pdbx_description
1 polymer ?
#
loop_
_entity_poly.entity_id
_entity_poly.type
_entity_poly.pdbx_seq_one_letter_code
_entity_poly.pdbx_strand_id
1 'polypeptide(L)' 'MQGVYVASDLANLLRAYLDKHQIDAPSIRHQLAAWPPHAQMPMKVWWQLLEEMQTLLHEPALGVKIGQCVQ' A
#
# COMPACT_ATOMS: atom_id res chain seq x y z
N MET A 1 7.06 23.12 -8.17
CA MET A 1 7.58 22.10 -7.23
C MET A 1 7.28 20.75 -7.84
N GLN A 2 8.30 20.00 -8.29
CA GLN A 2 8.08 18.66 -8.85
C GLN A 2 7.59 17.76 -7.70
N GLY A 3 6.35 17.29 -7.79
CA GLY A 3 5.81 16.33 -6.82
C GLY A 3 6.57 15.01 -6.94
N VAL A 4 6.92 14.40 -5.80
CA VAL A 4 7.43 13.03 -5.80
C VAL A 4 6.24 12.10 -5.96
N TYR A 5 6.25 11.31 -7.03
CA TYR A 5 5.24 10.31 -7.32
C TYR A 5 5.86 8.92 -7.29
N VAL A 6 5.07 7.95 -6.87
CA VAL A 6 5.43 6.53 -6.90
C VAL A 6 4.51 5.80 -7.88
N ALA A 7 5.00 4.68 -8.42
CA ALA A 7 4.21 3.82 -9.29
C ALA A 7 2.99 3.30 -8.51
N SER A 8 1.79 3.45 -9.07
CA SER A 8 0.58 2.92 -8.45
C SER A 8 0.56 1.39 -8.36
N ASP A 9 1.48 0.68 -9.04
CA ASP A 9 1.71 -0.75 -8.86
C ASP A 9 2.05 -1.12 -7.40
N LEU A 10 2.55 -0.16 -6.62
CA LEU A 10 2.71 -0.32 -5.17
C LEU A 10 1.37 -0.51 -4.43
N ALA A 11 0.27 0.05 -4.94
CA ALA A 11 -1.06 -0.22 -4.38
C ALA A 11 -1.49 -1.68 -4.59
N ASN A 12 -1.12 -2.28 -5.73
CA ASN A 12 -1.35 -3.70 -5.99
C ASN A 12 -0.54 -4.58 -5.04
N LEU A 13 0.67 -4.15 -4.72
CA LEU A 13 1.55 -4.82 -3.78
C LEU A 13 0.95 -4.83 -2.35
N LEU A 14 0.39 -3.71 -1.89
CA LEU A 14 -0.36 -3.65 -0.63
C LEU A 14 -1.60 -4.55 -0.63
N ARG A 15 -2.37 -4.56 -1.74
CA ARG A 15 -3.52 -5.46 -1.90
C ARG A 15 -3.11 -6.92 -1.82
N ALA A 16 -2.07 -7.32 -2.56
CA ALA A 16 -1.56 -8.68 -2.57
C ALA A 16 -1.09 -9.12 -1.18
N TYR A 17 -0.48 -8.21 -0.40
CA TYR A 17 -0.12 -8.47 0.99
C TYR A 17 -1.37 -8.71 1.86
N LEU A 18 -2.38 -7.85 1.78
CA LEU A 18 -3.64 -8.01 2.53
C LEU A 18 -4.34 -9.33 2.17
N ASP A 19 -4.34 -9.71 0.89
CA ASP A 19 -4.96 -10.94 0.41
C ASP A 19 -4.21 -12.19 0.87
N LYS A 20 -2.88 -12.19 0.73
CA LYS A 20 -2.01 -13.30 1.15
C LYS A 20 -2.12 -13.59 2.64
N HIS A 21 -2.28 -12.54 3.46
CA HIS A 21 -2.40 -12.67 4.91
C HIS A 21 -3.86 -12.74 5.39
N GLN A 22 -4.84 -12.76 4.48
CA GLN A 22 -6.28 -12.79 4.78
C GLN A 22 -6.71 -11.68 5.76
N ILE A 23 -6.10 -10.50 5.63
CA ILE A 23 -6.38 -9.34 6.48
C ILE A 23 -7.67 -8.66 5.99
N ASP A 24 -8.62 -8.55 6.91
CA ASP A 24 -9.84 -7.77 6.70
C ASP A 24 -9.60 -6.30 7.06
N ALA A 25 -9.34 -5.48 6.04
CA ALA A 25 -9.05 -4.05 6.14
C ALA A 25 -9.91 -3.26 5.13
N PRO A 26 -11.24 -3.20 5.32
CA PRO A 26 -12.16 -2.66 4.32
C PRO A 26 -11.87 -1.19 3.98
N SER A 27 -11.51 -0.37 4.98
CA SER A 27 -11.15 1.03 4.77
C SER A 27 -9.91 1.18 3.88
N ILE A 28 -8.85 0.42 4.16
CA ILE A 28 -7.60 0.44 3.38
C ILE A 28 -7.85 -0.08 1.97
N ARG A 29 -8.62 -1.17 1.82
CA ARG A 29 -9.01 -1.72 0.50
C ARG A 29 -9.77 -0.72 -0.35
N HIS A 30 -10.67 0.05 0.26
CA HIS A 30 -11.39 1.12 -0.43
C HIS A 30 -10.44 2.23 -0.91
N GLN A 31 -9.49 2.67 -0.07
CA GLN A 31 -8.49 3.65 -0.49
C GLN A 31 -7.60 3.13 -1.62
N LEU A 32 -7.18 1.87 -1.56
CA LEU A 32 -6.41 1.22 -2.62
C LEU A 32 -7.20 1.08 -3.92
N ALA A 33 -8.55 1.16 -3.89
CA ALA A 33 -9.41 1.18 -5.08
C ALA A 33 -9.39 2.49 -5.84
N ALA A 34 -8.93 3.58 -5.24
CA ALA A 34 -8.75 4.84 -5.93
C ALA A 34 -7.52 4.87 -6.86
N TRP A 35 -6.65 3.85 -6.81
CA TRP A 35 -5.36 3.84 -7.51
C TRP A 35 -5.28 2.71 -8.54
N PRO A 36 -5.70 2.95 -9.80
CA PRO A 36 -5.57 1.97 -10.86
C PRO A 36 -4.10 1.77 -11.28
N PRO A 37 -3.77 0.65 -11.97
CA PRO A 37 -2.45 0.44 -12.55
C PRO A 37 -2.05 1.61 -13.48
N HIS A 38 -0.78 1.96 -13.51
CA HIS A 38 -0.21 3.08 -14.29
C HIS A 38 -0.61 4.50 -13.85
N ALA A 39 -1.34 4.66 -12.75
CA ALA A 39 -1.53 5.97 -12.13
C ALA A 39 -0.25 6.45 -11.43
N GLN A 40 -0.11 7.78 -11.33
CA GLN A 40 0.93 8.39 -10.51
C GLN A 40 0.36 8.68 -9.13
N MET A 41 0.75 7.87 -8.13
CA MET A 41 0.34 8.09 -6.76
C MET A 41 1.29 9.12 -6.12
N PRO A 42 0.77 10.19 -5.49
CA PRO A 42 1.62 11.09 -4.72
C PRO A 42 2.30 10.36 -3.58
N MET A 43 3.60 10.58 -3.37
CA MET A 43 4.39 9.96 -2.28
C MET A 43 3.73 10.15 -0.90
N LYS A 44 3.07 11.28 -0.66
CA LYS A 44 2.34 11.53 0.59
C LYS A 44 1.20 10.53 0.82
N VAL A 45 0.45 10.21 -0.23
CA VAL A 45 -0.65 9.23 -0.14
C VAL A 45 -0.08 7.84 0.11
N TRP A 46 0.99 7.47 -0.59
CA TRP A 46 1.69 6.21 -0.36
C TRP A 46 2.15 6.07 1.09
N TRP A 47 2.76 7.11 1.64
CA TRP A 47 3.21 7.13 3.03
C TRP A 47 2.04 6.97 4.02
N GLN A 48 0.94 7.68 3.81
CA GLN A 48 -0.26 7.55 4.64
C GLN A 48 -0.83 6.13 4.63
N LEU A 49 -0.90 5.48 3.47
CA LEU A 49 -1.35 4.09 3.37
C LEU A 49 -0.46 3.12 4.18
N LEU A 50 0.86 3.33 4.15
CA LEU A 50 1.79 2.53 4.95
C LEU A 50 1.62 2.77 6.45
N GLU A 51 1.44 4.01 6.87
CA GLU A 51 1.17 4.37 8.27
C GLU A 51 -0.14 3.72 8.76
N GLU A 52 -1.22 3.83 7.99
CA GLU A 52 -2.51 3.20 8.31
C GLU A 52 -2.38 1.68 8.45
N MET A 53 -1.66 1.02 7.52
CA MET A 53 -1.41 -0.41 7.63
C MET A 53 -0.54 -0.77 8.84
N GLN A 54 0.48 0.03 9.16
CA GLN A 54 1.34 -0.18 10.31
C GLN A 54 0.55 -0.06 11.62
N THR A 55 -0.36 0.91 11.72
CA THR A 55 -1.27 1.09 12.86
C THR A 55 -2.29 -0.04 12.95
N LEU A 56 -2.82 -0.53 11.83
CA LEU A 56 -3.79 -1.63 11.85
C LEU A 56 -3.14 -2.96 12.28
N LEU A 57 -1.97 -3.27 11.70
CA LEU A 57 -1.36 -4.58 11.82
C LEU A 57 -0.39 -4.70 12.99
N HIS A 58 0.15 -3.59 13.49
CA HIS A 58 1.22 -3.57 14.49
C HIS A 58 2.42 -4.45 14.12
N GLU A 59 2.62 -4.67 12.81
CA GLU A 59 3.54 -5.66 12.29
C GLU A 59 4.97 -5.09 12.22
N PRO A 60 5.96 -5.69 12.89
CA PRO A 60 7.34 -5.25 12.76
C PRO A 60 7.87 -5.43 11.34
N ALA A 61 8.62 -4.44 10.86
CA ALA A 61 9.23 -4.42 9.53
C ALA A 61 8.22 -4.65 8.38
N LEU A 62 7.00 -4.11 8.53
CA LEU A 62 5.91 -4.24 7.56
C LEU A 62 6.36 -3.95 6.12
N GLY A 63 7.14 -2.89 5.89
CA GLY A 63 7.66 -2.54 4.56
C GLY A 63 8.52 -3.62 3.91
N VAL A 64 9.29 -4.40 4.68
CA VAL A 64 10.09 -5.52 4.17
C VAL A 64 9.19 -6.69 3.80
N LYS A 65 8.20 -7.01 4.64
CA LYS A 65 7.23 -8.10 4.39
C LYS A 65 6.35 -7.82 3.17
N ILE A 66 5.96 -6.56 3.02
CA ILE A 66 5.30 -6.03 1.84
C ILE A 66 6.22 -6.24 0.62
N GLY A 67 7.48 -5.79 0.68
CA GLY A 67 8.45 -5.95 -0.41
C GLY A 67 8.71 -7.40 -0.84
N GLN A 68 8.60 -8.37 0.08
CA GLN A 68 8.68 -9.81 -0.23
C GLN A 68 7.51 -10.34 -1.08
N CYS A 69 6.44 -9.57 -1.25
CA CYS A 69 5.33 -9.91 -2.14
C CYS A 69 5.59 -9.49 -3.60
N VAL A 70 6.70 -8.80 -3.90
CA VAL A 70 7.15 -8.52 -5.26
C VAL A 70 7.99 -9.70 -5.75
N GLN A 71 7.56 -10.32 -6.85
CA GLN A 71 8.34 -11.30 -7.61
C GLN A 71 8.56 -10.78 -9.02
#